data_AF-A0A438AGH7-F1
#
_entry.id   AF-A0A438AGH7-F1
#
_cell.length_a   1.000
_cell.length_b   1.000
_cell.length_c   1.000
_cell.angle_alpha   90.00
_cell.angle_beta   90.00
_cell.angle_gamma   90.00
#
_symmetry.space_group_name_H-M   'P 1'
#
loop_
_entity.id
_entity.type
_entity.pdbx_description
1 polymer ?
#
loop_
_entity_poly.entity_id
_entity_poly.type
_entity_poly.pdbx_seq_one_letter_code
_entity_poly.pdbx_strand_id
1 'polypeptide(L)'
;MLRWLCLGGALMTVVACTQAEVTTPPVAIQPKAPGAVGIDVYARDRAAGNPVPRFRGQETLIVRTTGKTAGGGFGELTGVPCTLDSGLYTASLRTPANVNVPDYGPNSPALFIRCVHPDGRSGSTTINTFNVTARERGNAAAGTGLLGAIVIGAVNAANTNPEKDEFKYPAVTIPLK
;
A
#
# COMPACT_ATOMS: atom_id res chain seq x y z
N MET A 1 -29.20 -60.52 -2.97
CA MET A 1 -28.28 -60.10 -4.06
C MET A 1 -28.36 -58.59 -4.19
N LEU A 2 -27.20 -57.95 -4.06
CA LEU A 2 -26.98 -56.52 -3.84
C LEU A 2 -27.16 -55.72 -5.14
N ARG A 3 -27.83 -54.56 -5.11
CA ARG A 3 -27.88 -53.63 -6.26
C ARG A 3 -27.76 -52.18 -5.78
N TRP A 4 -26.66 -51.57 -6.18
CA TRP A 4 -26.26 -50.17 -6.00
C TRP A 4 -27.24 -49.19 -6.67
N LEU A 5 -27.39 -48.00 -6.08
CA LEU A 5 -27.47 -46.76 -6.84
C LEU A 5 -26.77 -45.63 -6.06
N CYS A 6 -25.80 -45.03 -6.73
CA CYS A 6 -24.83 -44.08 -6.20
C CYS A 6 -25.42 -42.70 -5.88
N LEU A 7 -24.85 -42.12 -4.84
CA LEU A 7 -24.81 -40.70 -4.52
C LEU A 7 -24.38 -39.85 -5.74
N GLY A 8 -24.97 -38.66 -5.87
CA GLY A 8 -24.58 -37.65 -6.84
C GLY A 8 -24.91 -36.24 -6.36
N GLY A 9 -24.42 -35.84 -5.18
CA GLY A 9 -24.48 -34.46 -4.69
C GLY A 9 -23.18 -33.74 -5.01
N ALA A 10 -23.19 -32.89 -6.03
CA ALA A 10 -22.04 -32.08 -6.44
C ALA A 10 -21.73 -31.01 -5.36
N LEU A 11 -20.59 -31.17 -4.69
CA LEU A 11 -20.03 -30.20 -3.76
C LEU A 11 -19.33 -29.09 -4.58
N MET A 12 -19.94 -27.91 -4.71
CA MET A 12 -19.25 -26.73 -5.26
C MET A 12 -18.24 -26.22 -4.22
N THR A 13 -16.97 -26.53 -4.40
CA THR A 13 -15.89 -25.90 -3.64
C THR A 13 -15.61 -24.52 -4.24
N VAL A 14 -15.99 -23.47 -3.51
CA VAL A 14 -15.61 -22.09 -3.82
C VAL A 14 -14.11 -21.97 -3.55
N VAL A 15 -13.30 -22.06 -4.62
CA VAL A 15 -11.86 -21.75 -4.54
C VAL A 15 -11.74 -20.24 -4.42
N ALA A 16 -11.65 -19.74 -3.18
CA ALA A 16 -11.24 -18.37 -2.92
C ALA A 16 -9.76 -18.23 -3.30
N CYS A 17 -9.46 -17.51 -4.38
CA CYS A 17 -8.10 -17.08 -4.68
C CYS A 17 -7.65 -16.05 -3.64
N THR A 18 -7.09 -16.52 -2.53
CA THR A 18 -6.36 -15.66 -1.59
C THR A 18 -4.99 -15.38 -2.20
N GLN A 19 -4.68 -14.10 -2.47
CA GLN A 19 -3.31 -13.72 -2.80
C GLN A 19 -2.43 -14.05 -1.59
N ALA A 20 -1.31 -14.73 -1.82
CA ALA A 20 -0.40 -15.15 -0.76
C ALA A 20 0.07 -13.93 0.05
N GLU A 21 0.03 -14.02 1.38
CA GLU A 21 0.46 -12.94 2.25
C GLU A 21 1.98 -12.68 2.12
N VAL A 22 2.40 -11.41 2.15
CA VAL A 22 3.82 -11.05 2.06
C VAL A 22 4.47 -11.27 3.42
N THR A 23 5.15 -12.41 3.60
CA THR A 23 5.76 -12.83 4.87
C THR A 23 7.17 -12.29 5.10
N THR A 24 7.70 -11.48 4.17
CA THR A 24 9.04 -10.91 4.31
C THR A 24 9.11 -9.90 5.46
N PRO A 25 10.21 -9.87 6.24
CA PRO A 25 10.45 -8.82 7.21
C PRO A 25 10.35 -7.43 6.57
N PRO A 26 9.75 -6.44 7.24
CA PRO A 26 9.66 -5.09 6.70
C PRO A 26 11.04 -4.48 6.47
N VAL A 27 11.25 -3.92 5.27
CA VAL A 27 12.44 -3.16 4.91
C VAL A 27 12.30 -1.74 5.43
N ALA A 28 13.26 -1.28 6.22
CA ALA A 28 13.31 0.12 6.66
C ALA A 28 13.86 1.02 5.54
N ILE A 29 13.33 2.22 5.41
CA ILE A 29 13.89 3.26 4.56
C ILE A 29 15.19 3.82 5.16
N GLN A 30 16.06 4.29 4.29
CA GLN A 30 17.26 5.05 4.61
C GLN A 30 17.00 6.54 4.33
N PRO A 31 16.98 7.41 5.36
CA PRO A 31 16.92 8.85 5.17
C PRO A 31 18.12 9.38 4.38
N LYS A 32 17.89 10.36 3.49
CA LYS A 32 18.97 11.09 2.80
C LYS A 32 19.52 12.24 3.65
N ALA A 33 18.69 12.80 4.53
CA ALA A 33 19.09 13.90 5.40
C ALA A 33 19.77 13.40 6.68
N PRO A 34 20.89 14.01 7.13
CA PRO A 34 21.63 13.58 8.32
C PRO A 34 20.91 13.93 9.64
N GLY A 35 19.83 14.72 9.60
CA GLY A 35 19.04 15.13 10.77
C GLY A 35 17.85 14.22 11.08
N ALA A 36 17.73 13.08 10.41
CA ALA A 36 16.64 12.15 10.65
C ALA A 36 16.79 11.43 12.00
N VAL A 37 15.68 11.15 12.68
CA VAL A 37 15.62 10.31 13.88
C VAL A 37 14.79 9.09 13.54
N GLY A 38 15.42 7.92 13.44
CA GLY A 38 14.77 6.72 12.89
C GLY A 38 14.35 6.95 11.43
N ILE A 39 13.05 6.80 11.15
CA ILE A 39 12.47 7.08 9.83
C ILE A 39 11.92 8.51 9.68
N ASP A 40 11.89 9.31 10.75
CA ASP A 40 11.40 10.69 10.69
C ASP A 40 12.47 11.62 10.10
N VAL A 41 12.37 11.90 8.81
CA VAL A 41 13.31 12.76 8.06
C VAL A 41 13.27 14.23 8.47
N TYR A 42 12.20 14.67 9.14
CA TYR A 42 12.02 16.05 9.57
C TYR A 42 12.26 16.27 11.07
N ALA A 43 12.72 15.24 11.79
CA ALA A 43 12.83 15.28 13.26
C ALA A 43 13.67 16.47 13.77
N ARG A 44 14.88 16.66 13.22
CA ARG A 44 15.76 17.77 13.62
C ARG A 44 15.19 19.14 13.26
N ASP A 45 14.67 19.29 12.05
CA ASP A 45 14.10 20.57 11.59
C ASP A 45 12.89 20.96 12.45
N ARG A 46 12.06 19.99 12.82
CA ARG A 46 10.93 20.19 13.74
C ARG A 46 11.40 20.61 15.13
N ALA A 47 12.44 19.98 15.65
CA ALA A 47 13.03 20.34 16.95
C ALA A 47 13.65 21.75 16.94
N ALA A 48 14.09 22.24 15.78
CA ALA A 48 14.58 23.61 15.60
C ALA A 48 13.46 24.65 15.45
N GLY A 49 12.18 24.25 15.46
CA GLY A 49 11.04 25.15 15.30
C GLY A 49 10.69 25.49 13.86
N ASN A 50 11.29 24.81 12.87
CA ASN A 50 10.94 25.02 11.47
C ASN A 50 9.53 24.50 11.17
N PRO A 51 8.77 25.16 10.28
CA PRO A 51 7.44 24.70 9.86
C PRO A 51 7.58 23.51 8.90
N VAL A 52 7.75 22.31 9.46
CA VAL A 52 7.87 21.05 8.70
C VAL A 52 6.69 20.12 8.97
N PRO A 53 6.39 19.16 8.05
CA PRO A 53 5.34 18.18 8.26
C PRO A 53 5.45 17.44 9.60
N ARG A 54 4.29 17.24 10.24
CA ARG A 54 4.19 16.49 11.50
C ARG A 54 4.33 15.00 11.24
N PHE A 55 5.24 14.34 11.94
CA PHE A 55 5.36 12.89 11.94
C PHE A 55 4.20 12.26 12.71
N ARG A 56 3.53 11.31 12.09
CA ARG A 56 2.34 10.63 12.61
C ARG A 56 2.57 9.16 12.94
N GLY A 57 3.73 8.62 12.54
CA GLY A 57 4.09 7.23 12.73
C GLY A 57 4.68 6.62 11.47
N GLN A 58 4.55 5.32 11.33
CA GLN A 58 5.04 4.55 10.19
C GLN A 58 3.88 3.80 9.54
N GLU A 59 3.95 3.67 8.21
CA GLU A 59 3.01 2.90 7.41
C GLU A 59 3.75 1.79 6.65
N THR A 60 3.09 0.67 6.42
CA THR A 60 3.64 -0.46 5.66
C THR A 60 3.17 -0.39 4.21
N LEU A 61 4.11 -0.10 3.31
CA LEU A 61 3.89 -0.20 1.86
C LEU A 61 4.16 -1.62 1.37
N ILE A 62 3.20 -2.21 0.67
CA ILE A 62 3.35 -3.51 0.01
C ILE A 62 3.75 -3.29 -1.45
N VAL A 63 4.88 -3.87 -1.86
CA VAL A 63 5.40 -3.79 -3.23
C VAL A 63 5.49 -5.19 -3.84
N ARG A 64 4.87 -5.37 -5.01
CA ARG A 64 4.85 -6.59 -5.82
C ARG A 64 5.31 -6.31 -7.24
N THR A 65 5.70 -7.36 -7.95
CA THR A 65 6.06 -7.31 -9.38
C THR A 65 5.34 -8.38 -10.15
N THR A 66 4.90 -8.08 -11.37
CA THR A 66 4.31 -9.06 -12.28
C THR A 66 5.01 -9.04 -13.63
N GLY A 67 4.96 -10.15 -14.36
CA GLY A 67 5.54 -10.23 -15.69
C GLY A 67 5.49 -11.64 -16.26
N LYS A 68 6.15 -11.82 -17.41
CA LYS A 68 6.34 -13.16 -18.00
C LYS A 68 7.18 -14.04 -17.07
N THR A 69 6.72 -15.25 -16.78
CA THR A 69 7.43 -16.24 -15.97
C THR A 69 8.31 -17.12 -16.86
N ALA A 70 9.26 -17.85 -16.27
CA ALA A 70 10.11 -18.78 -17.01
C ALA A 70 9.31 -19.88 -17.74
N GLY A 71 8.11 -20.21 -17.28
CA GLY A 71 7.19 -21.16 -17.91
C GLY A 71 6.35 -20.56 -19.05
N GLY A 72 6.64 -19.34 -19.51
CA GLY A 72 5.92 -18.68 -20.62
C GLY A 72 4.57 -18.04 -20.24
N GLY A 73 4.09 -18.24 -19.01
CA GLY A 73 2.88 -17.62 -18.48
C GLY A 73 3.10 -16.18 -17.98
N PHE A 74 2.03 -15.50 -17.58
CA PHE A 74 2.09 -14.21 -16.89
C PHE A 74 1.73 -14.38 -15.41
N GLY A 75 2.53 -13.85 -14.50
CA GLY A 75 2.32 -14.05 -13.06
C GLY A 75 3.15 -13.13 -12.17
N GLU A 76 3.07 -13.34 -10.86
CA GLU A 76 3.90 -12.66 -9.87
C GLU A 76 5.37 -13.12 -9.99
N LEU A 77 6.28 -12.16 -9.97
CA LEU A 77 7.72 -12.38 -9.98
C LEU A 77 8.27 -12.18 -8.57
N THR A 78 9.11 -13.11 -8.12
CA THR A 78 9.74 -13.08 -6.80
C THR A 78 11.23 -12.77 -6.90
N GLY A 79 11.79 -12.20 -5.84
CA GLY A 79 13.21 -11.86 -5.74
C GLY A 79 13.67 -10.67 -6.59
N VAL A 80 12.75 -9.94 -7.24
CA VAL A 80 13.10 -8.86 -8.18
C VAL A 80 13.69 -7.67 -7.41
N PRO A 81 14.93 -7.24 -7.71
CA PRO A 81 15.51 -6.05 -7.12
C PRO A 81 14.73 -4.79 -7.49
N CYS A 82 14.36 -4.01 -6.47
CA CYS A 82 13.72 -2.72 -6.65
C CYS A 82 14.37 -1.64 -5.77
N THR A 83 14.27 -0.41 -6.26
CA THR A 83 14.67 0.81 -5.57
C THR A 83 13.44 1.68 -5.37
N LEU A 84 13.32 2.27 -4.19
CA LEU A 84 12.31 3.26 -3.84
C LEU A 84 13.02 4.58 -3.54
N ASP A 85 12.50 5.68 -4.06
CA ASP A 85 12.99 7.04 -3.81
C ASP A 85 11.81 8.01 -3.62
N SER A 86 11.83 8.77 -2.53
CA SER A 86 10.84 9.81 -2.23
C SER A 86 11.36 11.24 -2.44
N GLY A 87 12.61 11.39 -2.86
CA GLY A 87 13.39 12.62 -2.78
C GLY A 87 14.04 12.83 -1.41
N LEU A 88 13.44 12.34 -0.32
CA LEU A 88 13.88 12.55 1.07
C LEU A 88 14.52 11.30 1.70
N TYR A 89 14.13 10.11 1.23
CA TYR A 89 14.62 8.83 1.69
C TYR A 89 14.60 7.81 0.55
N THR A 90 15.32 6.71 0.73
CA THR A 90 15.43 5.62 -0.24
C THR A 90 15.25 4.27 0.43
N ALA A 91 14.85 3.25 -0.32
CA ALA A 91 14.95 1.86 0.13
C ALA A 91 15.39 0.94 -1.01
N SER A 92 16.12 -0.11 -0.68
CA SER A 92 16.43 -1.22 -1.58
C SER A 92 15.71 -2.47 -1.10
N LEU A 93 14.94 -3.11 -1.97
CA LEU A 93 14.08 -4.25 -1.60
C LEU A 93 14.09 -5.33 -2.69
N ARG A 94 13.60 -6.52 -2.33
CA ARG A 94 13.32 -7.62 -3.26
C ARG A 94 11.84 -7.98 -3.16
N THR A 95 11.11 -7.92 -4.27
CA THR A 95 9.66 -8.16 -4.26
C THR A 95 9.31 -9.66 -4.19
N PRO A 96 8.15 -10.04 -3.62
CA PRO A 96 7.23 -9.18 -2.88
C PRO A 96 7.85 -8.72 -1.55
N ALA A 97 7.63 -7.46 -1.17
CA ALA A 97 8.22 -6.87 0.03
C ALA A 97 7.28 -5.90 0.75
N ASN A 98 7.42 -5.87 2.07
CA ASN A 98 6.85 -4.86 2.96
C ASN A 98 7.90 -3.79 3.23
N VAL A 99 7.55 -2.50 3.13
CA VAL A 99 8.47 -1.38 3.34
C VAL A 99 7.87 -0.42 4.37
N ASN A 100 8.60 -0.13 5.44
CA ASN A 100 8.17 0.84 6.44
C ASN A 100 8.53 2.26 5.99
N VAL A 101 7.51 3.08 5.73
CA VAL A 101 7.65 4.46 5.29
C VAL A 101 7.09 5.42 6.34
N PRO A 102 7.65 6.63 6.50
CA PRO A 102 7.10 7.60 7.45
C PRO A 102 5.75 8.13 6.99
N ASP A 103 4.82 8.29 7.93
CA ASP A 103 3.53 8.95 7.71
C ASP A 103 3.60 10.43 8.15
N TYR A 104 3.39 11.32 7.17
CA TYR A 104 3.24 12.76 7.33
C TYR A 104 1.84 13.24 6.91
N GLY A 105 0.86 12.34 6.81
CA GLY A 105 -0.50 12.60 6.40
C GLY A 105 -0.60 13.11 4.96
N PRO A 106 -1.25 14.27 4.73
CA PRO A 106 -1.36 14.84 3.38
C PRO A 106 -0.02 15.33 2.82
N ASN A 107 1.00 15.51 3.68
CA ASN A 107 2.33 15.98 3.29
C ASN A 107 3.34 14.83 3.12
N SER A 108 2.88 13.58 3.16
CA SER A 108 3.71 12.41 2.85
C SER A 108 4.22 12.51 1.40
N PRO A 109 5.53 12.32 1.16
CA PRO A 109 6.09 12.53 -0.17
C PRO A 109 5.61 11.48 -1.17
N ALA A 110 5.58 11.83 -2.45
CA ALA A 110 5.39 10.85 -3.51
C ALA A 110 6.52 9.80 -3.48
N LEU A 111 6.22 8.54 -3.79
CA LEU A 111 7.20 7.47 -3.85
C LEU A 111 7.38 7.02 -5.29
N PHE A 112 8.59 7.16 -5.81
CA PHE A 112 9.00 6.56 -7.07
C PHE A 112 9.62 5.19 -6.80
N ILE A 113 9.08 4.14 -7.43
CA ILE A 113 9.57 2.77 -7.28
C ILE A 113 9.98 2.26 -8.64
N ARG A 114 11.20 1.73 -8.75
CA ARG A 114 11.74 1.14 -9.97
C ARG A 114 12.28 -0.25 -9.68
N CYS A 115 11.81 -1.22 -10.46
CA CYS A 115 12.22 -2.62 -10.40
C CYS A 115 12.91 -3.03 -11.69
N VAL A 116 14.02 -3.77 -11.56
CA VAL A 116 14.78 -4.29 -12.70
C VAL A 116 15.03 -5.78 -12.45
N HIS A 117 14.46 -6.62 -13.30
CA HIS A 117 14.71 -8.05 -13.27
C HIS A 117 16.11 -8.36 -13.83
N PRO A 118 16.80 -9.41 -13.33
CA PRO A 118 18.14 -9.76 -13.80
C PRO A 118 18.25 -10.07 -15.31
N ASP A 119 17.13 -10.34 -15.99
CA ASP A 119 17.07 -10.56 -17.44
C ASP A 119 16.88 -9.26 -18.25
N GLY A 120 16.96 -8.10 -17.60
CA GLY A 120 16.89 -6.78 -18.23
C GLY A 120 15.49 -6.17 -18.30
N ARG A 121 14.43 -6.92 -17.99
CA ARG A 121 13.06 -6.36 -17.94
C ARG A 121 12.93 -5.38 -16.80
N SER A 122 12.17 -4.31 -17.02
CA SER A 122 12.00 -3.29 -15.99
C SER A 122 10.62 -2.68 -15.95
N GLY A 123 10.30 -2.05 -14.83
CA GLY A 123 9.07 -1.33 -14.62
C GLY A 123 9.25 -0.29 -13.52
N SER A 124 8.47 0.78 -13.59
CA SER A 124 8.46 1.82 -12.56
C SER A 124 7.09 2.42 -12.40
N THR A 125 6.83 2.97 -11.21
CA THR A 125 5.61 3.71 -10.92
C THR A 125 5.86 4.77 -9.87
N THR A 126 5.02 5.80 -9.86
CA THR A 126 4.97 6.81 -8.80
C THR A 126 3.63 6.70 -8.10
N ILE A 127 3.66 6.62 -6.77
CA ILE A 127 2.46 6.61 -5.94
C ILE A 127 2.42 7.78 -4.98
N ASN A 128 1.22 8.25 -4.68
CA ASN A 128 0.95 9.26 -3.67
C ASN A 128 0.14 8.64 -2.54
N THR A 129 0.12 9.31 -1.39
CA THR A 129 -0.84 8.95 -0.34
C THR A 129 -2.26 9.33 -0.75
N PHE A 130 -3.23 8.64 -0.18
CA PHE A 130 -4.65 8.97 -0.31
C PHE A 130 -5.30 9.04 1.07
N ASN A 131 -6.31 9.90 1.19
CA ASN A 131 -7.09 10.06 2.42
C ASN A 131 -8.11 8.92 2.54
N VAL A 132 -7.82 7.97 3.42
CA VAL A 132 -8.65 6.77 3.68
C VAL A 132 -9.98 7.21 4.30
N THR A 133 -9.94 8.06 5.32
CA THR A 133 -11.12 8.53 6.05
C THR A 133 -12.11 9.26 5.13
N ALA A 134 -11.63 10.09 4.22
CA ALA A 134 -12.47 10.76 3.22
C ALA A 134 -13.09 9.77 2.24
N ARG A 135 -12.32 8.78 1.78
CA ARG A 135 -12.81 7.74 0.86
C ARG A 135 -13.89 6.87 1.52
N GLU A 136 -13.68 6.45 2.77
CA GLU A 136 -14.66 5.68 3.53
C GLU A 136 -15.94 6.47 3.79
N ARG A 137 -15.83 7.76 4.15
CA ARG A 137 -17.00 8.65 4.26
C ARG A 137 -17.78 8.75 2.95
N GLY A 138 -17.09 8.89 1.82
CA GLY A 138 -17.73 8.91 0.49
C GLY A 138 -18.47 7.61 0.16
N ASN A 139 -17.86 6.46 0.47
CA ASN A 139 -18.49 5.15 0.25
C ASN A 139 -19.68 4.92 1.19
N ALA A 140 -19.58 5.33 2.45
CA ALA A 140 -20.67 5.23 3.43
C ALA A 140 -21.87 6.09 3.03
N ALA A 141 -21.65 7.31 2.53
CA ALA A 141 -22.70 8.20 2.05
C ALA A 141 -23.44 7.64 0.82
N ALA A 142 -22.76 6.89 -0.04
CA ALA A 142 -23.38 6.24 -1.20
C ALA A 142 -24.22 5.00 -0.83
N GLY A 143 -23.96 4.38 0.32
CA GLY A 143 -24.65 3.17 0.80
C GLY A 143 -25.90 3.42 1.67
N THR A 144 -26.11 4.64 2.16
CA THR A 144 -27.27 4.99 2.99
C THR A 144 -28.32 5.73 2.14
N GLY A 145 -29.45 5.09 1.86
CA GLY A 145 -30.57 5.68 1.12
C GLY A 145 -31.09 7.00 1.73
N LEU A 146 -31.93 7.71 0.97
CA LEU A 146 -32.36 9.11 1.14
C LEU A 146 -32.84 9.51 2.55
N LEU A 147 -33.23 8.56 3.41
CA LEU A 147 -33.70 8.82 4.78
C LEU A 147 -32.62 8.67 5.86
N GLY A 148 -31.52 7.95 5.58
CA GLY A 148 -30.39 7.77 6.51
C GLY A 148 -29.26 8.79 6.34
N ALA A 149 -29.19 9.46 5.17
CA ALA A 149 -28.15 10.43 4.85
C ALA A 149 -28.25 11.76 5.63
N ILE A 150 -29.45 12.14 6.07
CA ILE A 150 -29.72 13.48 6.65
C ILE A 150 -29.17 13.59 8.08
N VAL A 151 -29.23 12.51 8.86
CA VAL A 151 -28.81 12.52 10.28
C VAL A 151 -27.29 12.36 10.42
N ILE A 152 -26.66 11.51 9.61
CA ILE A 152 -25.20 11.29 9.66
C ILE A 152 -24.43 12.37 8.87
N GLY A 153 -25.02 12.92 7.81
CA GLY A 153 -24.39 13.96 6.98
C GLY A 153 -24.13 15.28 7.73
N ALA A 154 -25.01 15.66 8.67
CA ALA A 154 -24.86 16.90 9.44
C ALA A 154 -23.76 16.83 10.52
N VAL A 155 -23.59 15.67 11.17
CA VAL A 155 -22.57 15.49 12.23
C VAL A 155 -21.16 15.25 11.66
N ASN A 156 -21.03 14.60 10.50
CA ASN A 156 -19.73 14.33 9.87
C ASN A 156 -19.17 15.52 9.07
N ALA A 157 -20.02 16.40 8.52
CA ALA A 157 -19.56 17.59 7.80
C ALA A 157 -18.89 18.63 8.73
N ALA A 158 -19.36 18.74 9.98
CA ALA A 158 -18.89 19.73 10.95
C ALA A 158 -17.52 19.41 11.59
N ASN A 159 -16.96 18.22 11.37
CA ASN A 159 -15.69 17.76 11.98
C ASN A 159 -14.63 17.40 10.93
N THR A 160 -14.64 18.10 9.79
CA THR A 160 -13.70 17.88 8.68
C THR A 160 -12.35 18.54 9.01
N ASN A 161 -11.53 17.88 9.81
CA ASN A 161 -10.12 18.27 9.98
C ASN A 161 -9.21 17.25 9.27
N PRO A 162 -8.67 17.57 8.08
CA PRO A 162 -7.77 16.69 7.33
C PRO A 162 -6.53 16.25 8.12
N GLU A 163 -6.14 16.99 9.16
CA GLU A 163 -5.00 16.60 10.02
C GLU A 163 -5.30 15.38 10.89
N LYS A 164 -6.58 15.08 11.14
CA LYS A 164 -7.03 13.89 11.89
C LYS A 164 -7.34 12.70 10.98
N ASP A 165 -7.47 12.92 9.68
CA ASP A 165 -7.80 11.88 8.71
C ASP A 165 -6.62 10.92 8.55
N GLU A 166 -6.89 9.64 8.30
CA GLU A 166 -5.89 8.60 8.04
C GLU A 166 -5.44 8.63 6.58
N PHE A 167 -4.13 8.61 6.34
CA PHE A 167 -3.53 8.60 5.01
C PHE A 167 -2.71 7.33 4.82
N LYS A 168 -2.81 6.72 3.63
CA LYS A 168 -2.07 5.51 3.29
C LYS A 168 -1.49 5.58 1.90
N TYR A 169 -0.44 4.80 1.66
CA TYR A 169 -0.02 4.47 0.31
C TYR A 169 -0.82 3.28 -0.21
N PRO A 170 -1.20 3.27 -1.50
CA PRO A 170 -1.82 2.09 -2.09
C PRO A 170 -0.80 0.95 -2.17
N ALA A 171 -1.25 -0.30 -2.03
CA ALA A 171 -0.43 -1.45 -2.40
C ALA A 171 -0.11 -1.37 -3.90
N VAL A 172 1.13 -1.72 -4.27
CA VAL A 172 1.61 -1.53 -5.64
C VAL A 172 2.03 -2.85 -6.27
N THR A 173 1.57 -3.06 -7.50
CA THR A 173 2.05 -4.14 -8.37
C THR A 173 2.69 -3.52 -9.61
N ILE A 174 3.99 -3.74 -9.80
CA ILE A 174 4.77 -3.17 -10.90
C ILE A 174 4.89 -4.20 -12.04
N PRO A 175 4.27 -3.95 -13.21
CA PRO A 175 4.44 -4.82 -14.36
C PRO A 175 5.83 -4.61 -14.98
N LEU A 176 6.60 -5.69 -15.11
CA LEU A 176 7.89 -5.69 -15.80
C LEU A 176 7.67 -6.04 -17.27
N LYS A 177 8.22 -5.22 -18.15
CA LYS A 177 8.13 -5.37 -19.60
C LYS A 177 9.51 -5.63 -20.19
#